data_AF-A0A969E356-F1
#
_entry.id   AF-A0A969E356-F1
#
_cell.length_a   1.000
_cell.length_b   1.000
_cell.length_c   1.000
_cell.angle_alpha   90.00
_cell.angle_beta   90.00
_cell.angle_gamma   90.00
#
_symmetry.space_group_name_H-M   'P 1'
#
loop_
_entity.id
_entity.type
_entity.pdbx_description
1 polymer ?
#
loop_
_entity_poly.entity_id
_entity_poly.type
_entity_poly.pdbx_seq_one_letter_code
_entity_poly.pdbx_strand_id
1 'polypeptide(L)'
;MPQDYDGNNSKLYHNEVKAILEQSKAKHKVCIADACHSGSLLAMKQPLQSTLQSYYRAFNESKGGLALLMSSKGEEYSLEDQGLRSGIFSHYLIRGLKGEADVDGSKIVTMREVYDFVYKNVHTYTSNVQTPTISGAFDWAMPVAVVRH
;
A
#
# COMPACT_ATOMS: atom_id res chain seq x y z
N MET A 1 -12.30 1.52 -20.20
CA MET A 1 -10.93 1.94 -20.50
C MET A 1 -10.86 3.46 -20.47
N PRO A 2 -9.81 4.08 -19.91
CA PRO A 2 -9.58 5.52 -20.04
C PRO A 2 -9.43 5.89 -21.53
N GLN A 3 -9.88 7.08 -21.91
CA GLN A 3 -10.01 7.50 -23.32
C GLN A 3 -8.68 7.80 -24.03
N ASP A 4 -7.53 7.67 -23.36
CA ASP A 4 -6.24 8.18 -23.83
C ASP A 4 -5.17 7.10 -24.12
N TYR A 5 -5.58 5.87 -24.47
CA TYR A 5 -4.64 4.77 -24.72
C TYR A 5 -4.21 4.68 -26.19
N ASP A 6 -2.98 5.11 -26.49
CA ASP A 6 -2.35 5.12 -27.81
C ASP A 6 -1.26 4.02 -27.99
N GLY A 7 -1.30 2.99 -27.14
CA GLY A 7 -0.58 1.73 -27.34
C GLY A 7 0.94 1.74 -27.10
N ASN A 8 1.60 2.91 -27.13
CA ASN A 8 3.05 3.00 -26.93
C ASN A 8 3.52 4.11 -25.97
N ASN A 9 2.68 5.08 -25.59
CA ASN A 9 3.12 6.30 -24.91
C ASN A 9 2.54 6.53 -23.50
N SER A 10 1.77 5.57 -22.97
CA SER A 10 1.05 5.70 -21.69
C SER A 10 1.52 4.70 -20.62
N LYS A 11 2.77 4.22 -20.71
CA LYS A 11 3.39 3.37 -19.67
C LYS A 11 4.20 4.24 -18.72
N LEU A 12 3.84 4.22 -17.43
CA LEU A 12 4.65 4.79 -16.36
C LEU A 12 5.59 3.70 -15.83
N TYR A 13 6.90 3.86 -16.00
CA TYR A 13 7.86 2.91 -15.44
C TYR A 13 8.03 3.13 -13.94
N HIS A 14 8.26 2.04 -13.20
CA HIS A 14 8.53 2.09 -11.76
C HIS A 14 9.68 3.04 -11.40
N ASN A 15 10.72 3.09 -12.25
CA ASN A 15 11.86 3.98 -12.05
C ASN A 15 11.50 5.46 -12.24
N GLU A 16 10.58 5.79 -13.14
CA GLU A 16 10.12 7.17 -13.33
C GLU A 16 9.30 7.64 -12.14
N VAL A 17 8.36 6.80 -11.68
CA VAL A 17 7.55 7.10 -10.48
C VAL A 17 8.46 7.25 -9.26
N LYS A 18 9.44 6.36 -9.09
CA LYS A 18 10.45 6.46 -8.03
C LYS A 18 11.25 7.76 -8.14
N ALA A 19 11.78 8.10 -9.30
CA ALA A 19 12.58 9.31 -9.51
C ALA A 19 11.79 10.59 -9.22
N ILE A 20 10.51 10.65 -9.61
CA ILE A 20 9.63 11.79 -9.31
C ILE A 20 9.39 11.89 -7.79
N LEU A 21 9.10 10.78 -7.13
CA LEU A 21 8.88 10.76 -5.68
C LEU A 21 10.16 11.06 -4.90
N GLU A 22 11.34 10.67 -5.40
CA GLU A 22 12.62 11.03 -4.81
C GLU A 22 12.89 12.53 -4.83
N GLN A 23 12.46 13.24 -5.89
CA GLN A 23 12.56 14.70 -5.98
C GLN A 23 11.66 15.45 -4.99
N SER A 24 10.62 14.81 -4.46
CA SER A 24 9.78 15.41 -3.44
C SER A 24 10.54 15.60 -2.11
N LYS A 25 10.48 16.83 -1.57
CA LYS A 25 11.05 17.21 -0.27
C LYS A 25 10.31 16.59 0.93
N ALA A 26 9.23 15.84 0.70
CA ALA A 26 8.50 15.18 1.77
C ALA A 26 9.40 14.16 2.50
N LYS A 27 9.42 14.23 3.83
CA LYS A 27 10.16 13.30 4.69
C LYS A 27 9.61 11.87 4.61
N HIS A 28 8.29 11.72 4.48
CA HIS A 28 7.60 10.44 4.41
C HIS A 28 6.86 10.33 3.07
N LYS A 29 7.15 9.29 2.30
CA LYS A 29 6.60 9.06 0.96
C LYS A 29 6.18 7.60 0.85
N VAL A 30 4.90 7.38 0.56
CA VAL A 30 4.34 6.05 0.35
C VAL A 30 3.65 6.05 -0.99
N CYS A 31 4.08 5.15 -1.87
CA CYS A 31 3.42 4.89 -3.13
C CYS A 31 2.92 3.45 -3.13
N ILE A 32 1.62 3.31 -3.37
CA ILE A 32 0.94 2.03 -3.45
C ILE A 32 0.41 1.90 -4.86
N ALA A 33 0.81 0.86 -5.57
CA ALA A 33 0.40 0.65 -6.95
C ALA A 33 -0.19 -0.74 -7.13
N ASP A 34 -1.47 -0.79 -7.51
CA ASP A 34 -2.15 -2.00 -7.96
C ASP A 34 -2.34 -1.93 -9.49
N ALA A 35 -1.29 -2.26 -10.24
CA ALA A 35 -1.21 -1.96 -11.67
C ALA A 35 -1.98 -2.94 -12.59
N CYS A 36 -2.98 -3.65 -12.07
CA CYS A 36 -3.95 -4.42 -12.88
C CYS A 36 -5.40 -3.93 -12.73
N HIS A 37 -5.68 -2.97 -11.84
CA HIS A 37 -7.02 -2.43 -11.69
C HIS A 37 -6.95 -0.97 -11.21
N SER A 38 -7.39 -0.05 -12.06
CA SER A 38 -7.68 1.35 -11.71
C SER A 38 -8.95 1.39 -10.82
N GLY A 39 -8.84 0.94 -9.57
CA GLY A 39 -9.92 0.92 -8.58
C GLY A 39 -9.71 1.98 -7.51
N SER A 40 -10.72 2.82 -7.30
CA SER A 40 -10.79 3.96 -6.37
C SER A 40 -10.35 3.63 -4.93
N LEU A 41 -9.34 4.38 -4.43
CA LEU A 41 -8.98 4.44 -3.01
C LEU A 41 -9.98 5.34 -2.28
N LEU A 42 -10.83 4.75 -1.43
CA LEU A 42 -11.77 5.49 -0.59
C LEU A 42 -11.02 6.22 0.54
N ALA A 43 -10.96 7.54 0.45
CA ALA A 43 -10.44 8.42 1.50
C ALA A 43 -11.49 8.58 2.63
N MET A 44 -11.10 8.27 3.88
CA MET A 44 -11.95 8.43 5.06
C MET A 44 -11.78 9.81 5.71
N LYS A 45 -12.87 10.58 5.90
CA LYS A 45 -12.93 11.81 6.71
C LYS A 45 -13.86 11.63 7.91
N GLN A 46 -13.34 11.69 9.14
CA GLN A 46 -14.05 11.87 10.43
C GLN A 46 -13.04 12.42 11.48
N PRO A 47 -13.44 13.19 12.50
CA PRO A 47 -12.52 13.97 13.34
C PRO A 47 -11.82 13.10 14.40
N LEU A 48 -10.54 13.39 14.63
CA LEU A 48 -9.59 12.61 15.43
C LEU A 48 -8.91 13.60 16.39
N GLN A 49 -8.94 13.40 17.71
CA GLN A 49 -8.32 14.37 18.65
C GLN A 49 -7.33 13.75 19.64
N SER A 50 -7.52 12.50 20.08
CA SER A 50 -6.59 11.84 21.02
C SER A 50 -5.52 10.98 20.32
N THR A 51 -5.89 10.11 19.38
CA THR A 51 -4.95 9.20 18.68
C THR A 51 -4.05 9.92 17.68
N LEU A 52 -4.39 11.16 17.28
CA LEU A 52 -3.55 11.98 16.41
C LEU A 52 -2.21 12.34 17.05
N GLN A 53 -2.17 12.61 18.35
CA GLN A 53 -0.93 13.08 18.99
C GLN A 53 0.14 11.98 18.99
N SER A 54 -0.25 10.75 19.34
CA SER A 54 0.63 9.58 19.26
C SER A 54 1.09 9.32 17.83
N TYR A 55 0.18 9.45 16.85
CA TYR A 55 0.53 9.34 15.44
C TYR A 55 1.54 10.41 15.00
N TYR A 56 1.31 11.68 15.31
CA TYR A 56 2.25 12.77 14.97
C TYR A 56 3.61 12.59 15.64
N ARG A 57 3.63 12.06 16.87
CA ARG A 57 4.87 11.73 17.56
C ARG A 57 5.63 10.61 16.83
N ALA A 58 4.98 9.49 16.53
CA ALA A 58 5.58 8.39 15.77
C ALA A 58 6.04 8.84 14.38
N PHE A 59 5.27 9.71 13.72
CA PHE A 59 5.61 10.30 12.42
C PHE A 59 6.85 11.18 12.51
N ASN A 60 6.97 12.00 13.55
CA ASN A 60 8.14 12.85 13.76
C ASN A 60 9.38 12.04 14.17
N GLU A 61 9.23 11.01 15.00
CA GLU A 61 10.33 10.15 15.48
C GLU A 61 10.86 9.21 14.39
N SER A 62 10.01 8.79 13.45
CA SER A 62 10.42 7.96 12.32
C SER A 62 11.41 8.70 11.41
N LYS A 63 12.38 7.96 10.85
CA LYS A 63 13.36 8.51 9.88
C LYS A 63 12.72 8.81 8.52
N GLY A 64 11.53 8.27 8.24
CA GLY A 64 10.82 8.45 6.98
C GLY A 64 11.47 7.73 5.80
N GLY A 65 11.30 8.27 4.60
CA GLY A 65 11.83 7.72 3.34
C GLY A 65 10.75 7.45 2.29
N LEU A 66 11.10 6.68 1.26
CA LEU A 66 10.22 6.28 0.16
C LEU A 66 9.95 4.78 0.21
N ALA A 67 8.70 4.42 0.49
CA ALA A 67 8.20 3.06 0.41
C ALA A 67 7.33 2.89 -0.84
N LEU A 68 7.62 1.85 -1.63
CA LEU A 68 6.90 1.48 -2.83
C LEU A 68 6.29 0.10 -2.62
N LEU A 69 4.97 0.03 -2.40
CA LEU A 69 4.23 -1.21 -2.17
C LEU A 69 3.44 -1.59 -3.42
N MET A 70 3.65 -2.80 -3.93
CA MET A 70 3.09 -3.26 -5.20
C MET A 70 2.42 -4.63 -5.07
N SER A 71 1.33 -4.82 -5.82
CA SER A 71 0.52 -6.06 -5.78
C SER A 71 1.17 -7.26 -6.49
N SER A 72 2.18 -7.04 -7.34
CA SER A 72 2.98 -8.02 -8.09
C SER A 72 2.20 -9.23 -8.65
N LYS A 73 1.88 -9.15 -9.95
CA LYS A 73 1.73 -10.33 -10.81
C LYS A 73 3.10 -10.63 -11.42
N GLY A 74 3.80 -11.65 -10.92
CA GLY A 74 4.92 -12.23 -11.66
C GLY A 74 4.33 -13.03 -12.82
N GLU A 75 4.59 -12.61 -14.06
CA GLU A 75 4.55 -13.38 -15.34
C GLU A 75 3.55 -14.52 -15.55
N GLU A 76 2.41 -14.58 -14.84
CA GLU A 76 1.46 -15.68 -14.99
C GLU A 76 0.14 -15.18 -15.56
N TYR A 77 -0.08 -15.66 -16.78
CA TYR A 77 -1.23 -15.59 -17.66
C TYR A 77 -2.50 -14.96 -17.06
N SER A 78 -2.99 -13.94 -17.77
CA SER A 78 -4.37 -13.45 -17.76
C SER A 78 -5.33 -14.55 -18.21
N LEU A 79 -5.54 -15.57 -17.37
CA LEU A 79 -6.67 -16.46 -17.49
C LEU A 79 -7.73 -15.99 -16.51
N GLU A 80 -8.70 -15.29 -17.08
CA GLU A 80 -10.00 -15.01 -16.48
C GLU A 80 -10.54 -16.30 -15.85
N ASP A 81 -10.68 -16.31 -14.53
CA ASP A 81 -11.56 -17.29 -13.89
C ASP A 81 -12.14 -16.74 -12.59
N GLN A 82 -13.34 -17.23 -12.33
CA GLN A 82 -14.45 -16.58 -11.68
C GLN A 82 -14.26 -16.39 -10.16
N GLY A 83 -14.73 -15.26 -9.63
CA GLY A 83 -15.09 -15.15 -8.22
C GLY A 83 -14.50 -13.95 -7.49
N LEU A 84 -13.17 -13.87 -7.36
CA LEU A 84 -12.52 -12.83 -6.54
C LEU A 84 -11.03 -12.61 -6.84
N ARG A 85 -10.50 -13.02 -8.01
CA ARG A 85 -9.05 -12.94 -8.29
C ARG A 85 -8.52 -11.52 -8.53
N SER A 86 -9.39 -10.55 -8.80
CA SER A 86 -9.00 -9.16 -9.07
C SER A 86 -9.25 -8.29 -7.84
N GLY A 87 -8.18 -7.80 -7.21
CA GLY A 87 -8.25 -6.88 -6.06
C GLY A 87 -7.96 -7.49 -4.68
N ILE A 88 -7.39 -8.70 -4.59
CA ILE A 88 -7.02 -9.34 -3.31
C ILE A 88 -5.99 -8.53 -2.52
N PHE A 89 -4.96 -8.02 -3.20
CA PHE A 89 -4.01 -7.08 -2.60
C PHE A 89 -4.72 -5.86 -1.99
N SER A 90 -5.53 -5.16 -2.79
CA SER A 90 -6.27 -3.97 -2.35
C SER A 90 -7.24 -4.28 -1.21
N HIS A 91 -7.90 -5.44 -1.24
CA HIS A 91 -8.81 -5.91 -0.18
C HIS A 91 -8.09 -6.02 1.17
N TYR A 92 -6.97 -6.76 1.22
CA TYR A 92 -6.22 -6.94 2.45
C TYR A 92 -5.48 -5.67 2.87
N LEU A 93 -5.05 -4.83 1.94
CA LEU A 93 -4.48 -3.52 2.27
C LEU A 93 -5.49 -2.64 3.01
N ILE A 94 -6.72 -2.52 2.50
CA ILE A 94 -7.76 -1.71 3.14
C ILE A 94 -8.10 -2.27 4.52
N ARG A 95 -8.17 -3.60 4.68
CA ARG A 95 -8.41 -4.25 5.97
C ARG A 95 -7.29 -3.98 6.98
N GLY A 96 -6.04 -4.11 6.55
CA GLY A 96 -4.87 -3.80 7.37
C GLY A 96 -4.89 -2.36 7.85
N LEU A 97 -5.13 -1.40 6.95
CA LEU A 97 -5.21 0.04 7.26
C LEU A 97 -6.41 0.40 8.15
N LYS A 98 -7.48 -0.40 8.15
CA LYS A 98 -8.62 -0.26 9.08
C LYS A 98 -8.31 -0.76 10.49
N GLY A 99 -7.15 -1.39 10.68
CA GLY A 99 -6.64 -1.80 12.00
C GLY A 99 -6.49 -3.29 12.19
N GLU A 100 -6.81 -4.13 11.21
CA GLU A 100 -6.54 -5.57 11.31
C GLU A 100 -5.03 -5.88 11.28
N ALA A 101 -4.21 -4.91 10.87
CA ALA A 101 -2.75 -5.00 10.91
C ALA A 101 -2.14 -4.52 12.25
N ASP A 102 -2.90 -3.88 13.15
CA ASP A 102 -2.42 -3.41 14.47
C ASP A 102 -2.24 -4.58 15.43
N VAL A 103 -1.09 -5.26 15.33
CA VAL A 103 -0.83 -6.51 16.05
C VAL A 103 -0.43 -6.25 17.50
N ASP A 104 0.20 -5.10 17.75
CA ASP A 104 0.66 -4.69 19.08
C ASP A 104 -0.38 -3.88 19.87
N GLY A 105 -1.49 -3.48 19.22
CA GLY A 105 -2.58 -2.75 19.83
C GLY A 105 -2.28 -1.27 20.08
N SER A 106 -1.19 -0.74 19.51
CA SER A 106 -0.74 0.66 19.64
C SER A 106 -1.69 1.68 19.02
N LYS A 107 -2.69 1.23 18.25
CA LYS A 107 -3.61 2.06 17.46
C LYS A 107 -2.96 2.79 16.30
N ILE A 108 -1.70 2.49 16.02
CA ILE A 108 -0.95 3.05 14.90
C ILE A 108 -0.46 1.87 14.08
N VAL A 109 -0.91 1.79 12.83
CA VAL A 109 -0.40 0.79 11.90
C VAL A 109 0.85 1.33 11.25
N THR A 110 1.95 0.59 11.36
CA THR A 110 3.25 0.86 10.73
C THR A 110 3.38 0.23 9.36
N MET A 111 4.40 0.65 8.59
CA MET A 111 4.71 0.05 7.29
C MET A 111 5.01 -1.44 7.40
N ARG A 112 5.70 -1.87 8.46
CA ARG A 112 5.96 -3.29 8.73
C ARG A 112 4.67 -4.07 8.93
N GLU A 113 3.80 -3.59 9.82
CA GLU A 113 2.56 -4.26 10.15
C GLU A 113 1.62 -4.41 8.97
N VAL A 114 1.42 -3.32 8.20
CA VAL A 114 0.55 -3.40 7.02
C VAL A 114 1.14 -4.32 5.96
N TYR A 115 2.46 -4.30 5.75
CA TYR A 115 3.12 -5.18 4.79
C TYR A 115 2.99 -6.65 5.21
N ASP A 116 3.32 -6.99 6.45
CA ASP A 116 3.26 -8.36 6.95
C ASP A 116 1.82 -8.91 6.90
N PHE A 117 0.83 -8.08 7.25
CA PHE A 117 -0.58 -8.42 7.15
C PHE A 117 -0.98 -8.70 5.70
N VAL A 118 -0.66 -7.79 4.78
CA VAL A 118 -1.01 -7.92 3.36
C VAL A 118 -0.31 -9.13 2.74
N TYR A 119 1.00 -9.26 2.96
CA TYR A 119 1.81 -10.36 2.46
C TYR A 119 1.23 -11.70 2.88
N LYS A 120 1.02 -11.90 4.19
CA LYS A 120 0.49 -13.16 4.73
C LYS A 120 -0.87 -13.51 4.14
N ASN A 121 -1.80 -12.57 4.12
CA ASN A 121 -3.16 -12.83 3.70
C ASN A 121 -3.28 -13.04 2.18
N VAL A 122 -2.58 -12.24 1.39
CA VAL A 122 -2.57 -12.39 -0.09
C VAL A 122 -1.93 -13.72 -0.48
N HIS A 123 -0.79 -14.06 0.12
CA HIS A 123 -0.09 -15.32 -0.14
C HIS A 123 -0.97 -16.52 0.22
N THR A 124 -1.63 -16.48 1.38
CA THR A 124 -2.55 -17.54 1.83
C THR A 124 -3.77 -17.66 0.94
N TYR A 125 -4.41 -16.53 0.58
CA TYR A 125 -5.65 -16.53 -0.21
C TYR A 125 -5.41 -16.98 -1.65
N THR A 126 -4.26 -16.62 -2.21
CA THR A 126 -3.92 -16.93 -3.61
C THR A 126 -3.15 -18.24 -3.77
N SER A 127 -2.96 -19.01 -2.70
CA SER A 127 -2.12 -20.22 -2.72
C SER A 127 -0.73 -19.95 -3.30
N ASN A 128 -0.11 -18.86 -2.87
CA ASN A 128 1.22 -18.38 -3.26
C ASN A 128 1.34 -17.85 -4.71
N VAL A 129 0.24 -17.75 -5.46
CA VAL A 129 0.23 -17.21 -6.83
C VAL A 129 0.53 -15.72 -6.86
N GLN A 130 0.07 -14.95 -5.86
CA GLN A 130 0.36 -13.53 -5.73
C GLN A 130 1.30 -13.29 -4.55
N THR A 131 2.38 -12.54 -4.81
CA THR A 131 3.35 -12.17 -3.79
C THR A 131 3.52 -10.65 -3.78
N PRO A 132 2.90 -9.92 -2.83
CA PRO A 132 3.10 -8.49 -2.69
C PRO A 132 4.57 -8.15 -2.45
N THR A 133 5.05 -7.08 -3.07
CA THR A 133 6.44 -6.65 -2.95
C THR A 133 6.52 -5.23 -2.42
N ILE A 134 7.50 -4.97 -1.55
CA ILE A 134 7.82 -3.63 -1.08
C ILE A 134 9.28 -3.29 -1.39
N SER A 135 9.54 -2.09 -1.87
CA SER A 135 10.88 -1.61 -2.23
C SER A 135 11.09 -0.14 -1.85
N GLY A 136 12.34 0.31 -1.95
CA GLY A 136 12.75 1.68 -1.62
C GLY A 136 13.56 1.77 -0.31
N ALA A 137 13.94 2.99 0.05
CA ALA A 137 14.67 3.29 1.28
C ALA A 137 13.72 4.02 2.24
N PHE A 138 13.26 3.31 3.26
CA PHE A 138 12.28 3.81 4.22
C PHE A 138 12.49 3.19 5.60
N ASP A 139 11.91 3.85 6.60
CA ASP A 139 11.81 3.35 7.95
C ASP A 139 10.61 2.40 8.10
N TRP A 140 10.85 1.17 8.55
CA TRP A 140 9.81 0.18 8.79
C TRP A 140 8.82 0.58 9.89
N ALA A 141 9.25 1.42 10.83
CA ALA A 141 8.39 1.98 11.87
C ALA A 141 7.57 3.19 11.39
N MET A 142 7.70 3.58 10.11
CA MET A 142 6.93 4.69 9.55
C MET A 142 5.43 4.41 9.70
N PRO A 143 4.67 5.29 10.37
CA PRO A 143 3.25 5.10 10.56
C PRO A 143 2.50 5.40 9.25
N VAL A 144 1.51 4.56 8.93
CA VAL A 144 0.73 4.64 7.68
C VAL A 144 -0.77 4.78 7.91
N ALA A 145 -1.27 4.36 9.08
CA ALA A 145 -2.68 4.53 9.44
C ALA A 145 -2.87 4.62 10.96
N VAL A 146 -4.05 5.08 11.35
CA VAL A 146 -4.52 5.13 12.74
C VAL A 146 -5.80 4.30 12.84
N VAL A 147 -5.84 3.37 13.80
CA VAL A 147 -7.01 2.53 14.07
C VAL A 147 -8.06 3.34 14.82
N ARG A 148 -9.30 3.28 14.33
CA ARG A 148 -10.45 3.96 14.92
C ARG A 148 -11.37 2.92 15.55
N HIS A 149 -11.83 3.20 16.77
CA HIS A 149 -12.95 2.52 17.41
C HIS A 149 -14.18 3.41 17.34
#